data_AF-X1MU53-F1
#
_entry.id   AF-X1MU53-F1
#
_cell.length_a   1.000
_cell.length_b   1.000
_cell.length_c   1.000
_cell.angle_alpha   90.00
_cell.angle_beta   90.00
_cell.angle_gamma   90.00
#
_symmetry.space_group_name_H-M   'P 1'
#
loop_
_entity.id
_entity.type
_entity.pdbx_description
1 polymer ?
#
loop_
_entity_poly.entity_id
_entity_poly.type
_entity_poly.pdbx_seq_one_letter_code
_entity_poly.pdbx_strand_id
1 'polypeptide(L)' 'MTQLELARKGIVSPQVKHVAEQEGVQPDFVLQGLIEGTIVIPANPNHANLV' A
#
# COMPACT_ATOMS: atom_id res chain seq x y z
N MET A 1 3.93 10.16 -7.40
CA MET A 1 3.21 8.89 -7.59
C MET A 1 2.75 8.42 -6.23
N THR A 2 1.45 8.14 -6.08
CA THR A 2 0.80 7.79 -4.81
C THR A 2 0.48 6.29 -4.77
N GLN A 3 0.28 5.75 -3.56
CA GLN A 3 -0.11 4.35 -3.37
C GLN A 3 -1.49 4.05 -4.01
N LEU A 4 -2.40 5.03 -4.02
CA LEU A 4 -3.70 4.92 -4.67
C LEU A 4 -3.60 4.71 -6.19
N GLU A 5 -2.72 5.47 -6.85
CA GLU A 5 -2.50 5.35 -8.30
C GLU A 5 -1.88 4.01 -8.68
N LEU A 6 -1.00 3.46 -7.83
CA LEU A 6 -0.42 2.12 -8.01
C LEU A 6 -1.48 1.04 -7.81
N ALA A 7 -2.31 1.18 -6.77
CA ALA A 7 -3.39 0.25 -6.47
C ALA A 7 -4.42 0.17 -7.60
N ARG A 8 -4.84 1.32 -8.16
CA ARG A 8 -5.74 1.38 -9.33
C ARG A 8 -5.17 0.73 -10.59
N LYS A 9 -3.84 0.59 -10.70
CA LYS A 9 -3.16 -0.11 -11.79
C LYS A 9 -2.95 -1.60 -11.51
N GLY A 10 -3.42 -2.10 -10.37
CA GLY A 10 -3.17 -3.48 -9.92
C GLY A 10 -1.71 -3.73 -9.52
N ILE A 11 -0.93 -2.68 -9.24
CA ILE A 11 0.49 -2.80 -8.90
C ILE A 11 0.63 -2.92 -7.39
N VAL A 12 1.09 -4.08 -6.93
CA VAL A 12 1.45 -4.30 -5.52
C VAL A 12 2.81 -3.64 -5.24
N SER A 13 2.79 -2.52 -4.52
CA SER A 13 4.01 -1.81 -4.14
C SER A 13 4.77 -2.52 -3.01
N PRO A 14 6.07 -2.23 -2.81
CA PRO A 14 6.82 -2.73 -1.67
C PRO A 14 6.18 -2.36 -0.32
N GLN A 15 5.56 -1.18 -0.25
CA GLN A 15 4.88 -0.73 0.97
C GLN A 15 3.61 -1.54 1.25
N VAL A 16 2.85 -1.90 0.21
CA VAL A 16 1.69 -2.80 0.34
C VAL A 16 2.13 -4.18 0.85
N LYS A 17 3.24 -4.73 0.32
CA LYS A 17 3.78 -6.01 0.81
C LYS A 17 4.20 -5.93 2.27
N HIS A 18 4.92 -4.88 2.64
CA HIS A 18 5.37 -4.69 4.01
C HIS A 18 4.19 -4.62 5.00
N VAL A 19 3.18 -3.80 4.70
CA VAL A 19 1.97 -3.70 5.54
C VAL A 19 1.22 -5.03 5.59
N ALA A 20 1.09 -5.73 4.46
CA ALA A 20 0.44 -7.03 4.42
C ALA A 20 1.17 -8.08 5.30
N GLU A 21 2.50 -8.10 5.25
CA GLU A 21 3.34 -8.97 6.09
C GLU A 21 3.23 -8.61 7.57
N GLN A 22 3.27 -7.32 7.91
CA GLN A 22 3.17 -6.85 9.29
C GLN A 22 1.79 -7.15 9.92
N GLU A 23 0.71 -6.94 9.17
CA GLU A 23 -0.66 -7.17 9.61
C GLU A 23 -1.09 -8.64 9.44
N GLY A 24 -0.26 -9.49 8.80
CA GLY A 24 -0.56 -10.89 8.53
C GLY A 24 -1.73 -11.10 7.57
N VAL A 25 -1.98 -10.14 6.69
CA VAL A 25 -3.07 -10.16 5.69
C VAL A 25 -2.52 -10.39 4.29
N GLN A 26 -3.40 -10.69 3.34
CA GLN A 26 -2.98 -10.81 1.94
C GLN A 26 -2.71 -9.44 1.31
N PRO A 27 -1.69 -9.29 0.45
CA PRO A 27 -1.43 -8.03 -0.26
C PRO A 27 -2.62 -7.54 -1.08
N ASP A 28 -3.39 -8.45 -1.69
CA ASP A 28 -4.61 -8.13 -2.42
C ASP A 28 -5.69 -7.49 -1.55
N PHE A 29 -5.79 -7.88 -0.27
CA PHE A 29 -6.74 -7.27 0.67
C PHE A 29 -6.40 -5.80 0.93
N VAL A 30 -5.12 -5.52 1.15
CA VAL A 30 -4.60 -4.15 1.33
C VAL A 30 -4.76 -3.33 0.05
N LEU A 31 -4.49 -3.94 -1.10
CA LEU A 31 -4.67 -3.33 -2.42
C LEU A 31 -6.13 -2.96 -2.69
N GLN A 32 -7.06 -3.86 -2.37
CA GLN A 32 -8.49 -3.62 -2.53
C GLN A 32 -8.95 -2.47 -1.61
N GLY A 33 -8.53 -2.47 -0.34
CA GLY A 33 -8.86 -1.38 0.57
C GLY A 33 -8.27 -0.02 0.15
N LEU A 34 -7.10 -0.02 -0.51
CA LEU A 34 -6.56 1.20 -1.16
C LEU A 34 -7.45 1.68 -2.31
N ILE A 35 -7.97 0.77 -3.15
CA ILE A 35 -8.86 1.13 -4.26
C ILE A 35 -10.22 1.64 -3.73
N GLU A 36 -10.77 0.97 -2.73
CA GLU A 36 -12.05 1.31 -2.09
C GLU A 36 -11.96 2.58 -1.23
N GLY A 37 -10.75 3.02 -0.88
CA GLY A 37 -10.51 4.18 -0.03
C GLY A 37 -10.76 3.93 1.46
N THR A 38 -10.85 2.66 1.86
CA THR A 38 -11.00 2.23 3.27
C THR A 38 -9.65 2.10 3.97
N ILE A 39 -8.56 1.92 3.21
CA ILE A 39 -7.19 1.79 3.71
C ILE A 39 -6.31 2.87 3.06
N VAL A 40 -5.42 3.48 3.84
CA VAL A 40 -4.43 4.46 3.36
C VAL A 40 -3.06 4.11 3.92
N ILE A 41 -2.04 4.05 3.04
CA ILE A 41 -0.63 3.87 3.43
C ILE A 41 0.12 5.19 3.19
N PRO A 42 0.47 5.95 4.24
CA PRO A 42 1.17 7.23 4.11
C PRO A 42 2.66 7.02 3.81
N ALA A 43 2.99 6.73 2.55
CA ALA A 43 4.36 6.52 2.08
C ALA A 43 4.90 7.74 1.32
N ASN A 44 5.28 8.79 2.04
CA ASN A 44 5.91 9.98 1.44
C ASN A 44 7.32 9.61 0.91
N PRO A 45 7.63 9.82 -0.39
CA PRO A 45 8.95 9.55 -0.94
C PRO A 45 10.10 10.32 -0.25
N ASN A 46 9.81 11.47 0.36
CA ASN A 46 10.81 12.24 1.11
C ASN A 46 11.08 11.69 2.51
N HIS A 47 10.27 10.73 2.98
CA HIS A 47 10.45 10.07 4.26
C HIS A 47 11.23 8.77 4.06
N ALA A 48 12.53 8.90 3.78
CA ALA A 48 13.40 7.77 3.40
C ALA A 48 13.66 6.74 4.52
N ASN A 49 13.33 7.07 5.78
CA ASN A 49 13.40 6.15 6.93
C ASN A 49 12.02 5.57 7.29
N LEU A 50 11.04 5.70 6.41
CA LEU A 50 9.77 5.00 6.56
C LEU A 50 10.00 3.55 6.13
N VAL A 51 10.22 2.71 7.14
CA VAL A 51 10.48 1.25 7.12
C VAL A 51 11.85 0.79 6.67
#